data_AF-A0A5N6E8L7-F1
#
_entry.id   AF-A0A5N6E8L7-F1
#
_cell.length_a   1.000
_cell.length_b   1.000
_cell.length_c   1.000
_cell.angle_alpha   90.00
_cell.angle_beta   90.00
_cell.angle_gamma   90.00
#
_symmetry.space_group_name_H-M   'P 1'
#
loop_
_entity.id
_entity.type
_entity.pdbx_description
1 polymer ?
#
loop_
_entity_poly.entity_id
_entity_poly.type
_entity_poly.pdbx_seq_one_letter_code
_entity_poly.pdbx_strand_id
1 'polypeptide(L)'
;MCENFGAKHNQCQSLLEKHGWAEPKSLELHSWCRVILNCPDKLSPLLVPVQEEERRNILNTCANIRHSAVHRLPQDAESIFRSLDAGIALAKMHRDATVVQHIQNLRSDFQAIIKDTWSRKHALQDELRTRLEQISKEQARLKQTAMQDAKTEVENCVREAGARLVHCVNAMSHKMASAAEVISDSDDFSEPDIDKILLEAEKTGIVPFAKLPG
;
A
#
# COMPACT_ATOMS: atom_id res chain seq x y z
N MET A 1 -26.14 11.28 42.35
CA MET A 1 -26.64 11.00 40.98
C MET A 1 -27.41 9.69 40.93
N CYS A 2 -26.82 8.54 41.28
CA CYS A 2 -27.54 7.24 41.34
C CYS A 2 -28.66 7.20 42.38
N GLU A 3 -28.47 7.85 43.54
CA GLU A 3 -29.51 7.98 44.58
C GLU A 3 -30.76 8.69 44.06
N ASN A 4 -30.59 9.91 43.52
CA ASN A 4 -31.67 10.69 42.93
C ASN A 4 -32.33 9.98 41.73
N PHE A 5 -31.56 9.21 40.96
CA PHE A 5 -32.10 8.41 39.88
C PHE A 5 -32.97 7.27 40.41
N GLY A 6 -32.45 6.47 41.35
CA GLY A 6 -33.16 5.33 41.93
C GLY A 6 -34.36 5.71 42.78
N ALA A 7 -34.33 6.86 43.45
CA ALA A 7 -35.47 7.40 44.20
C ALA A 7 -36.71 7.65 43.32
N LYS A 8 -36.52 7.87 42.00
CA LYS A 8 -37.62 7.98 41.02
C LYS A 8 -38.28 6.64 40.67
N HIS A 9 -37.75 5.52 41.19
CA HIS A 9 -38.16 4.16 40.92
C HIS A 9 -38.51 3.37 42.19
N ASN A 10 -39.23 4.01 43.12
CA ASN A 10 -39.67 3.41 44.38
C ASN A 10 -40.47 2.10 44.19
N GLN A 11 -41.12 1.90 43.04
CA GLN A 11 -41.80 0.65 42.69
C GLN A 11 -40.87 -0.58 42.69
N CYS A 12 -39.55 -0.38 42.50
CA CYS A 12 -38.59 -1.47 42.39
C CYS A 12 -37.97 -1.83 43.75
N GLN A 13 -38.46 -1.23 44.84
CA GLN A 13 -37.99 -1.47 46.20
C GLN A 13 -38.00 -2.96 46.59
N SER A 14 -39.07 -3.69 46.24
CA SER A 14 -39.17 -5.13 46.51
C SER A 14 -38.09 -5.95 45.79
N LEU A 15 -37.69 -5.50 44.59
CA LEU A 15 -36.60 -6.12 43.82
C LEU A 15 -35.24 -5.80 44.45
N LEU A 16 -35.05 -4.57 44.95
CA LEU A 16 -33.83 -4.19 45.69
C LEU A 16 -33.68 -5.05 46.96
N GLU A 17 -34.74 -5.18 47.74
CA GLU A 17 -34.77 -5.97 48.98
C GLU A 17 -34.48 -7.45 48.72
N LYS A 18 -35.09 -8.03 47.67
CA LYS A 18 -34.83 -9.42 47.26
C LYS A 18 -33.36 -9.66 46.92
N HIS A 19 -32.66 -8.67 46.38
CA HIS A 19 -31.24 -8.75 46.03
C HIS A 19 -30.31 -8.25 47.15
N GLY A 20 -30.84 -7.88 48.32
CA GLY A 20 -30.05 -7.38 49.45
C GLY A 20 -29.46 -5.98 49.22
N TRP A 21 -29.97 -5.21 48.26
CA TRP A 21 -29.54 -3.83 48.01
C TRP A 21 -30.29 -2.88 48.94
N ALA A 22 -29.63 -2.49 50.03
CA ALA A 22 -30.27 -1.70 51.09
C ALA A 22 -30.69 -0.28 50.65
N GLU A 23 -29.95 0.33 49.72
CA GLU A 23 -30.20 1.72 49.30
C GLU A 23 -29.98 1.92 47.79
N PRO A 24 -30.71 2.85 47.15
CA PRO A 24 -30.57 3.12 45.72
C PRO A 24 -29.16 3.47 45.23
N LYS A 25 -28.35 4.10 46.09
CA LYS A 25 -26.96 4.46 45.80
C LYS A 25 -26.01 3.27 45.74
N SER A 26 -26.45 2.08 46.17
CA SER A 26 -25.68 0.83 46.11
C SER A 26 -25.56 0.27 44.69
N LEU A 27 -26.33 0.84 43.75
CA LEU A 27 -26.34 0.43 42.35
C LEU A 27 -25.76 1.53 41.46
N GLU A 28 -24.99 1.10 40.48
CA GLU A 28 -24.56 1.97 39.41
C GLU A 28 -25.70 2.23 38.41
N LEU A 29 -25.63 3.35 37.69
CA LEU A 29 -26.68 3.80 36.76
C LEU A 29 -26.98 2.78 35.64
N HIS A 30 -25.95 2.10 35.13
CA HIS A 30 -26.14 1.07 34.11
C HIS A 30 -26.88 -0.16 34.67
N SER A 31 -26.66 -0.51 35.95
CA SER A 31 -27.34 -1.60 36.65
C SER A 31 -28.81 -1.27 36.89
N TRP A 32 -29.11 0.00 37.19
CA TRP A 32 -30.48 0.49 37.32
C TRP A 32 -31.33 0.24 36.08
N CYS A 33 -30.76 0.31 34.87
CA CYS A 33 -31.49 -0.01 33.65
C CYS A 33 -31.98 -1.47 33.65
N ARG A 34 -31.18 -2.40 34.18
CA ARG A 34 -31.57 -3.82 34.34
C ARG A 34 -32.59 -4.02 35.45
N VAL A 35 -32.49 -3.26 36.54
CA VAL A 35 -33.49 -3.30 37.62
C VAL A 35 -34.86 -2.87 37.11
N ILE A 36 -34.92 -1.77 36.36
CA ILE A 36 -36.17 -1.25 35.78
C ILE A 36 -36.77 -2.25 34.77
N LEU A 37 -35.95 -2.90 33.94
CA LEU A 37 -36.38 -3.92 33.00
C LEU A 37 -37.04 -5.13 33.68
N ASN A 38 -36.57 -5.51 34.87
CA ASN A 38 -37.05 -6.67 35.62
C ASN A 38 -38.08 -6.29 36.71
N CYS A 39 -38.50 -5.03 36.75
CA CYS A 39 -39.40 -4.53 37.78
C CYS A 39 -40.84 -4.98 37.47
N PRO A 40 -41.54 -5.67 38.39
CA PRO A 40 -42.86 -6.23 38.13
C PRO A 40 -43.93 -5.14 37.94
N ASP A 41 -44.73 -5.25 36.87
CA ASP A 41 -45.98 -4.61 36.39
C ASP A 41 -46.36 -3.16 36.77
N LYS A 42 -45.72 -2.51 37.72
CA LYS A 42 -45.96 -1.13 38.11
C LYS A 42 -44.77 -0.28 37.73
N LEU A 43 -44.74 0.22 36.51
CA LEU A 43 -43.69 1.14 36.06
C LEU A 43 -43.89 2.53 36.67
N SER A 44 -42.78 3.24 36.90
CA SER A 44 -42.83 4.65 37.31
C SER A 44 -43.66 5.46 36.30
N PRO A 45 -44.49 6.42 36.74
CA PRO A 45 -45.22 7.33 35.85
C PRO A 45 -44.32 8.08 34.84
N LEU A 46 -43.01 8.17 35.12
CA LEU A 46 -42.02 8.74 34.22
C LEU A 46 -41.81 7.89 32.95
N LEU A 47 -42.01 6.58 33.05
CA LEU A 47 -41.72 5.61 31.99
C LEU A 47 -42.98 5.17 31.21
N VAL A 48 -44.17 5.42 31.77
CA VAL A 48 -45.48 5.08 31.17
C VAL A 48 -45.71 5.73 29.80
N PRO A 49 -45.31 7.00 29.55
CA PRO A 49 -45.58 7.65 28.26
C PRO A 49 -44.83 7.03 27.06
N VAL A 50 -43.79 6.23 27.29
CA VAL A 50 -43.01 5.59 26.23
C VAL A 50 -43.53 4.18 25.96
N GLN A 51 -43.64 3.82 24.68
CA GLN A 51 -44.09 2.49 24.28
C GLN A 51 -43.18 1.40 24.86
N GLU A 52 -43.77 0.25 25.17
CA GLU A 52 -43.10 -0.81 25.92
C GLU A 52 -41.85 -1.36 25.22
N GLU A 53 -41.94 -1.59 23.91
CA GLU A 53 -40.84 -2.06 23.08
C GLU A 53 -39.70 -1.03 22.99
N GLU A 54 -40.03 0.23 22.70
CA GLU A 54 -39.07 1.33 22.65
C GLU A 54 -38.34 1.49 23.99
N ARG A 55 -39.09 1.50 25.09
CA ARG A 55 -38.53 1.58 26.44
C ARG A 55 -37.59 0.41 26.72
N ARG A 56 -37.97 -0.83 26.39
CA ARG A 56 -37.11 -2.00 26.56
C ARG A 56 -35.82 -1.85 25.76
N ASN A 57 -35.90 -1.41 24.51
CA ASN A 57 -34.73 -1.21 23.66
C ASN A 57 -33.77 -0.16 24.25
N ILE A 58 -34.30 0.98 24.71
CA ILE A 58 -33.52 2.05 25.37
C ILE A 58 -32.81 1.49 26.60
N LEU A 59 -33.54 0.83 27.51
CA LEU A 59 -32.98 0.31 28.75
C LEU A 59 -31.94 -0.80 28.50
N ASN A 60 -32.19 -1.71 27.55
CA ASN A 60 -31.24 -2.75 27.17
C ASN A 60 -29.95 -2.15 26.59
N THR A 61 -30.09 -1.17 25.70
CA THR A 61 -28.94 -0.48 25.11
C THR A 61 -28.12 0.21 26.20
N CYS A 62 -28.75 1.02 27.06
CA CYS A 62 -28.07 1.70 28.16
C CYS A 62 -27.43 0.74 29.18
N ALA A 63 -28.07 -0.39 29.47
CA ALA A 63 -27.53 -1.42 30.37
C ALA A 63 -26.23 -2.06 29.85
N ASN A 64 -26.00 -2.03 28.54
CA ASN A 64 -24.87 -2.68 27.89
C ASN A 64 -23.72 -1.72 27.52
N ILE A 65 -23.94 -0.39 27.59
CA ILE A 65 -22.89 0.61 27.30
C ILE A 65 -21.62 0.35 28.12
N ARG A 66 -21.75 0.12 29.43
CA ARG A 66 -20.60 -0.18 30.30
C ARG A 66 -19.89 -1.46 29.89
N HIS A 67 -20.63 -2.51 29.53
CA HIS A 67 -20.03 -3.77 29.10
C HIS A 67 -19.18 -3.57 27.84
N SER A 68 -19.72 -2.89 26.82
CA SER A 68 -18.97 -2.56 25.61
C SER A 68 -17.72 -1.72 25.91
N ALA A 69 -17.82 -0.73 26.79
CA ALA A 69 -16.70 0.14 27.16
C ALA A 69 -15.60 -0.59 27.96
N VAL A 70 -15.98 -1.33 29.01
CA VAL A 70 -15.05 -2.04 29.91
C VAL A 70 -14.29 -3.13 29.17
N HIS A 71 -14.98 -3.89 28.31
CA HIS A 71 -14.34 -4.93 27.51
C HIS A 71 -13.73 -4.40 26.21
N ARG A 72 -13.78 -3.08 25.97
CA ARG A 72 -13.27 -2.43 24.76
C ARG A 72 -13.74 -3.14 23.48
N LEU A 73 -15.01 -3.54 23.45
CA LEU A 73 -15.57 -4.23 22.30
C LEU A 73 -15.47 -3.30 21.08
N PRO A 74 -15.05 -3.80 19.91
CA PRO A 74 -15.08 -3.01 18.69
C PRO A 74 -16.50 -2.47 18.44
N GLN A 75 -16.61 -1.18 18.15
CA GLN A 75 -17.87 -0.52 17.84
C GLN A 75 -17.71 0.25 16.54
N ASP A 76 -18.67 0.11 15.63
CA ASP A 76 -18.81 1.03 14.52
C ASP A 76 -19.48 2.34 14.97
N ALA A 77 -19.43 3.36 14.11
CA ALA A 77 -20.03 4.65 14.37
C ALA A 77 -21.52 4.55 14.69
N GLU A 78 -22.25 3.68 13.97
CA GLU A 78 -23.69 3.50 14.15
C GLU A 78 -24.02 2.98 15.55
N SER A 79 -23.28 1.99 16.04
CA SER A 79 -23.44 1.41 17.38
C SER A 79 -23.21 2.45 18.49
N ILE A 80 -22.23 3.34 18.30
CA ILE A 80 -21.97 4.45 19.21
C ILE A 80 -23.14 5.44 19.18
N PHE A 81 -23.63 5.82 17.99
CA PHE A 81 -24.79 6.71 17.88
C PHE A 81 -26.05 6.11 18.51
N ARG A 82 -26.32 4.81 18.30
CA ARG A 82 -27.44 4.12 18.97
C ARG A 82 -27.31 4.19 20.50
N SER A 83 -26.09 4.07 21.03
CA SER A 83 -25.83 4.19 22.48
C SER A 83 -26.09 5.61 22.98
N LEU A 84 -25.66 6.62 22.24
CA LEU A 84 -25.90 8.03 22.58
C LEU A 84 -27.38 8.41 22.48
N ASP A 85 -28.07 7.96 21.43
CA ASP A 85 -29.50 8.19 21.23
C ASP A 85 -30.33 7.51 22.31
N ALA A 86 -29.97 6.27 22.72
CA ALA A 86 -30.58 5.62 23.87
C ALA A 86 -30.32 6.39 25.17
N GLY A 87 -29.11 6.93 25.38
CA GLY A 87 -28.80 7.78 26.52
C GLY A 87 -29.65 9.06 26.57
N ILE A 88 -29.82 9.72 25.42
CA ILE A 88 -30.70 10.90 25.27
C ILE A 88 -32.14 10.51 25.60
N ALA A 89 -32.64 9.40 25.05
CA ALA A 89 -34.00 8.94 25.27
C ALA A 89 -34.24 8.59 26.74
N LEU A 90 -33.29 7.90 27.39
CA LEU A 90 -33.34 7.60 28.82
C LEU A 90 -33.39 8.89 29.66
N ALA A 91 -32.57 9.89 29.34
CA ALA A 91 -32.57 11.16 30.04
C ALA A 91 -33.90 11.93 29.84
N LYS A 92 -34.47 11.90 28.63
CA LYS A 92 -35.80 12.48 28.33
C LYS A 92 -36.90 11.81 29.16
N MET A 93 -36.91 10.48 29.24
CA MET A 93 -37.86 9.72 30.09
C MET A 93 -37.80 10.18 31.55
N HIS A 94 -36.59 10.48 32.04
CA HIS A 94 -36.37 10.93 33.42
C HIS A 94 -36.51 12.45 33.61
N ARG A 95 -36.91 13.16 32.55
CA ARG A 95 -37.09 14.63 32.49
C ARG A 95 -35.82 15.39 32.92
N ASP A 96 -34.65 14.86 32.56
CA ASP A 96 -33.36 15.46 32.89
C ASP A 96 -32.81 16.25 31.68
N ALA A 97 -33.27 17.49 31.55
CA ALA A 97 -32.90 18.35 30.42
C ALA A 97 -31.40 18.66 30.37
N THR A 98 -30.74 18.76 31.52
CA THR A 98 -29.30 19.00 31.61
C THR A 98 -28.53 17.83 31.03
N VAL A 99 -28.86 16.59 31.41
CA VAL A 99 -28.21 15.39 30.86
C VAL A 99 -28.53 15.22 29.36
N VAL A 100 -29.76 15.50 28.94
CA VAL A 100 -30.14 15.50 27.51
C VAL A 100 -29.20 16.41 26.71
N GLN A 101 -29.02 17.65 27.15
CA GLN A 101 -28.15 18.60 26.44
C GLN A 101 -26.69 18.13 26.40
N HIS A 102 -26.17 17.58 27.49
CA HIS A 102 -24.79 17.06 27.53
C HIS A 102 -24.58 15.93 26.52
N ILE A 103 -25.50 14.96 26.46
CA ILE A 103 -25.37 13.83 25.52
C ILE A 103 -25.59 14.30 24.08
N GLN A 104 -26.49 15.27 23.83
CA GLN A 104 -26.66 15.87 22.50
C GLN A 104 -25.40 16.60 22.00
N ASN A 105 -24.71 17.33 22.89
CA ASN A 105 -23.44 17.95 22.55
C ASN A 105 -22.39 16.88 22.21
N LEU A 106 -22.24 15.86 23.06
CA LEU A 106 -21.33 14.74 22.82
C LEU A 106 -21.61 14.04 21.48
N ARG A 107 -22.89 13.82 21.15
CA ARG A 107 -23.31 13.26 19.87
C ARG A 107 -22.91 14.14 18.68
N SER A 108 -23.04 15.45 18.83
CA SER A 108 -22.68 16.42 17.78
C SER A 108 -21.16 16.45 17.56
N ASP A 109 -20.38 16.42 18.65
CA ASP A 109 -18.93 16.32 18.60
C ASP A 109 -18.46 15.03 17.91
N PHE A 110 -19.06 13.88 18.26
CA PHE A 110 -18.78 12.61 17.60
C PHE A 110 -19.07 12.65 16.10
N GLN A 111 -20.19 13.27 15.71
CA GLN A 111 -20.56 13.43 14.30
C GLN A 111 -19.55 14.31 13.54
N ALA A 112 -19.08 15.40 14.14
CA ALA A 112 -18.04 16.23 13.56
C ALA A 112 -16.72 15.46 13.38
N ILE A 113 -16.26 14.76 14.42
CA ILE A 113 -15.03 13.96 14.39
C ILE A 113 -15.08 12.88 13.30
N ILE A 114 -16.22 12.18 13.18
CA ILE A 114 -16.40 11.14 12.17
C ILE A 114 -16.34 11.76 10.77
N LYS A 115 -17.04 12.87 10.53
CA LYS A 115 -17.04 13.56 9.24
C LYS A 115 -15.64 14.04 8.85
N ASP A 116 -14.92 14.64 9.77
CA ASP A 116 -13.56 15.14 9.55
C ASP A 116 -12.59 13.98 9.26
N THR A 117 -12.73 12.88 10.01
CA THR A 117 -11.91 11.67 9.80
C THR A 117 -12.15 11.06 8.43
N TRP A 118 -13.40 10.95 8.00
CA TRP A 118 -13.76 10.48 6.66
C TRP A 118 -13.23 11.38 5.56
N SER A 119 -13.38 12.70 5.72
CA SER A 119 -12.89 13.67 4.74
C SER A 119 -11.37 13.60 4.60
N ARG A 120 -10.64 13.50 5.72
CA ARG A 120 -9.18 13.33 5.73
C ARG A 120 -8.75 12.01 5.10
N LYS A 121 -9.46 10.92 5.38
CA LYS A 121 -9.20 9.61 4.76
C LYS A 121 -9.31 9.71 3.23
N HIS A 122 -10.37 10.33 2.72
CA HIS A 122 -10.55 10.49 1.28
C HIS A 122 -9.46 11.35 0.65
N ALA A 123 -9.12 12.49 1.26
CA ALA A 123 -8.02 13.33 0.78
C ALA A 123 -6.69 12.57 0.69
N LEU A 124 -6.37 11.75 1.70
CA LEU A 124 -5.16 10.92 1.69
C LEU A 124 -5.21 9.81 0.63
N GLN A 125 -6.38 9.22 0.37
CA GLN A 125 -6.55 8.24 -0.70
C GLN A 125 -6.36 8.86 -2.09
N ASP A 126 -6.86 10.08 -2.29
CA ASP A 126 -6.69 10.82 -3.53
C ASP A 126 -5.22 11.21 -3.76
N GLU A 127 -4.56 11.73 -2.72
CA GLU A 127 -3.14 12.04 -2.79
C GLU A 127 -2.29 10.80 -3.11
N LEU A 128 -2.58 9.68 -2.45
CA LEU A 128 -1.90 8.41 -2.71
C LEU A 128 -2.09 7.98 -4.17
N ARG A 129 -3.31 8.05 -4.70
CA ARG A 129 -3.60 7.74 -6.10
C ARG A 129 -2.78 8.61 -7.05
N THR A 130 -2.77 9.93 -6.84
CA THR A 130 -1.97 10.86 -7.67
C THR A 130 -0.49 10.53 -7.63
N ARG A 131 0.07 10.23 -6.44
CA ARG A 131 1.48 9.85 -6.30
C ARG A 131 1.79 8.55 -7.05
N LEU A 132 0.91 7.55 -6.97
CA LEU A 132 1.08 6.29 -7.69
C LEU A 132 1.04 6.50 -9.22
N GLU A 133 0.17 7.35 -9.72
CA GLU A 133 0.11 7.71 -11.14
C GLU A 133 1.39 8.42 -11.61
N GLN A 134 1.93 9.34 -10.81
CA GLN A 134 3.19 10.03 -11.09
C GLN A 134 4.37 9.04 -11.15
N ILE A 135 4.46 8.13 -10.17
CA ILE A 135 5.48 7.08 -10.14
C ILE A 135 5.39 6.22 -11.40
N SER A 136 4.19 5.77 -11.76
CA SER A 136 3.98 4.94 -12.96
C SER A 136 4.40 5.65 -14.25
N LYS A 137 4.04 6.94 -14.40
CA LYS A 137 4.46 7.76 -15.55
C LYS A 137 5.98 7.91 -15.62
N GLU A 138 6.62 8.18 -14.49
CA GLU A 138 8.07 8.36 -14.45
C GLU A 138 8.82 7.04 -14.73
N GLN A 139 8.32 5.92 -14.20
CA GLN A 139 8.85 4.59 -14.52
C GLN A 139 8.76 4.29 -16.03
N ALA A 140 7.63 4.61 -16.67
CA ALA A 140 7.46 4.44 -18.11
C ALA A 140 8.43 5.33 -18.90
N ARG A 141 8.59 6.59 -18.50
CA ARG A 141 9.50 7.54 -19.13
C ARG A 141 10.95 7.06 -19.03
N LEU A 142 11.41 6.71 -17.82
CA LEU A 142 12.76 6.21 -17.58
C LEU A 142 13.05 4.95 -18.39
N LYS A 143 12.09 4.01 -18.44
CA LYS A 143 12.21 2.80 -19.26
C LYS A 143 12.38 3.13 -20.74
N GLN A 144 11.56 4.04 -21.27
CA GLN A 144 11.64 4.44 -22.67
C GLN A 144 12.99 5.11 -22.98
N THR A 145 13.45 6.03 -22.13
CA THR A 145 14.75 6.68 -22.28
C THR A 145 15.89 5.66 -22.29
N ALA A 146 15.92 4.75 -21.30
CA ALA A 146 16.96 3.72 -21.24
C ALA A 146 16.98 2.80 -22.48
N MET A 147 15.80 2.46 -23.03
CA MET A 147 15.71 1.68 -24.28
C MET A 147 16.25 2.45 -25.48
N GLN A 148 15.97 3.75 -25.58
CA GLN A 148 16.45 4.59 -26.68
C GLN A 148 17.97 4.83 -26.58
N ASP A 149 18.49 5.06 -25.38
CA ASP A 149 19.92 5.21 -25.13
C ASP A 149 20.67 3.93 -25.50
N ALA A 150 20.18 2.77 -25.05
CA ALA A 150 20.77 1.47 -25.40
C ALA A 150 20.77 1.22 -26.92
N LYS A 151 19.67 1.57 -27.62
CA LYS A 151 19.60 1.47 -29.07
C LYS A 151 20.65 2.35 -29.76
N THR A 152 20.76 3.59 -29.32
CA THR A 152 21.70 4.57 -29.88
C THR A 152 23.15 4.11 -29.68
N GLU A 153 23.47 3.56 -28.50
CA GLU A 153 24.79 3.03 -28.19
C GLU A 153 25.15 1.83 -29.08
N VAL A 154 24.20 0.92 -29.32
CA VAL A 154 24.40 -0.20 -30.25
C VAL A 154 24.65 0.31 -31.68
N GLU A 155 23.87 1.30 -32.15
CA GLU A 155 24.06 1.90 -33.47
C GLU A 155 25.44 2.58 -33.61
N ASN A 156 25.90 3.25 -32.55
CA ASN A 156 27.23 3.85 -32.48
C ASN A 156 28.33 2.78 -32.59
N CYS A 157 28.25 1.72 -31.79
CA CYS A 157 29.20 0.60 -31.82
C CYS A 157 29.25 -0.05 -33.20
N VAL A 158 28.10 -0.32 -33.83
CA VAL A 158 28.04 -0.93 -35.17
C VAL A 158 28.70 -0.02 -36.21
N ARG A 159 28.41 1.28 -36.17
CA ARG A 159 28.99 2.26 -37.08
C ARG A 159 30.51 2.37 -36.91
N GLU A 160 31.00 2.41 -35.68
CA GLU A 160 32.43 2.47 -35.40
C GLU A 160 33.16 1.19 -35.85
N ALA A 161 32.60 0.02 -35.54
CA ALA A 161 33.14 -1.26 -36.01
C ALA A 161 33.19 -1.32 -37.54
N GLY A 162 32.12 -0.87 -38.22
CA GLY A 162 32.06 -0.78 -39.67
C GLY A 162 33.16 0.13 -40.25
N ALA A 163 33.36 1.32 -39.67
CA ALA A 163 34.41 2.24 -40.09
C ALA A 163 35.82 1.65 -39.93
N ARG A 164 36.06 0.95 -38.82
CA ARG A 164 37.33 0.24 -38.57
C ARG A 164 37.58 -0.86 -39.60
N LEU A 165 36.56 -1.66 -39.93
CA LEU A 165 36.66 -2.71 -40.96
C LEU A 165 36.97 -2.14 -42.34
N VAL A 166 36.28 -1.07 -42.76
CA VAL A 166 36.55 -0.38 -44.02
C VAL A 166 37.99 0.11 -44.09
N HIS A 167 38.50 0.72 -43.02
CA HIS A 167 39.88 1.17 -42.94
C HIS A 167 40.88 0.00 -43.11
N CYS A 168 40.64 -1.13 -42.44
CA CYS A 168 41.48 -2.32 -42.59
C CYS A 168 41.50 -2.86 -44.03
N VAL A 169 40.33 -2.96 -44.68
CA VAL A 169 40.23 -3.42 -46.07
C VAL A 169 40.97 -2.48 -47.02
N ASN A 170 40.77 -1.17 -46.90
CA ASN A 170 41.45 -0.18 -47.74
C ASN A 170 42.98 -0.24 -47.56
N ALA A 171 43.46 -0.36 -46.31
CA ALA A 171 44.88 -0.50 -46.03
C ALA A 171 45.48 -1.77 -46.64
N MET A 172 44.74 -2.89 -46.66
CA MET A 172 45.15 -4.11 -47.36
C MET A 172 45.21 -3.90 -48.88
N SER A 173 44.19 -3.30 -49.48
CA SER A 173 44.17 -3.00 -50.92
C SER A 173 45.36 -2.15 -51.34
N HIS A 174 45.73 -1.12 -50.56
CA HIS A 174 46.91 -0.30 -50.82
C HIS A 174 48.22 -1.09 -50.69
N LYS A 175 48.35 -1.97 -49.69
CA LYS A 175 49.51 -2.86 -49.56
C LYS A 175 49.63 -3.85 -50.71
N MET A 176 48.51 -4.40 -51.19
CA MET A 176 48.49 -5.32 -52.32
C MET A 176 48.83 -4.60 -53.63
N ALA A 177 48.33 -3.37 -53.84
CA ALA A 177 48.69 -2.54 -54.99
C ALA A 177 50.19 -2.20 -54.99
N SER A 178 50.75 -1.81 -53.84
CA SER A 178 52.19 -1.54 -53.72
C SER A 178 53.05 -2.80 -53.90
N ALA A 179 52.60 -3.96 -53.42
CA ALA A 179 53.29 -5.23 -53.66
C ALA A 179 53.24 -5.66 -55.15
N ALA A 180 52.16 -5.35 -55.85
CA ALA A 180 52.04 -5.59 -57.29
C ALA A 180 52.94 -4.65 -58.12
N GLU A 181 53.11 -3.39 -57.70
CA GLU A 181 54.08 -2.46 -58.31
C GLU A 181 55.53 -2.92 -58.10
N VAL A 182 55.89 -3.43 -56.91
CA VAL A 182 57.24 -3.96 -56.64
C VAL A 182 57.54 -5.23 -57.46
N ILE A 183 56.53 -6.03 -57.82
CA ILE A 183 56.70 -7.17 -58.72
C ILE A 183 56.81 -6.71 -60.19
N SER A 184 56.19 -5.58 -60.55
CA SER A 184 56.25 -5.04 -61.91
C SER A 184 57.54 -4.25 -62.21
N ASP A 185 58.21 -3.71 -61.19
CA ASP A 185 59.49 -2.98 -61.31
C ASP A 185 60.71 -3.90 -61.15
N SER A 186 60.50 -5.19 -60.84
CA SER A 186 61.55 -6.22 -60.82
C SER A 186 61.62 -7.03 -62.11
N ASP A 187 61.20 -6.46 -63.24
CA ASP A 187 61.52 -6.98 -64.57
C ASP A 187 62.99 -6.64 -64.93
N ASP A 188 63.94 -7.02 -64.09
CA ASP A 188 65.26 -7.42 -64.58
C ASP A 188 65.13 -8.87 -65.05
N PHE A 189 64.50 -9.03 -66.22
CA PHE A 189 64.60 -10.22 -67.04
C PHE A 189 66.01 -10.29 -67.66
N SER A 190 67.03 -10.32 -66.82
CA SER A 190 68.26 -10.99 -67.20
C SER A 190 67.95 -12.48 -67.18
N GLU A 191 67.91 -13.09 -68.37
CA GLU A 191 67.88 -14.53 -68.56
C GLU A 191 68.83 -15.17 -67.53
N PRO A 192 68.37 -16.13 -66.70
CA PRO A 192 69.28 -16.81 -65.80
C PRO A 192 70.36 -17.46 -66.66
N ASP A 193 71.62 -17.07 -66.44
CA ASP A 193 72.77 -17.72 -67.07
C ASP A 193 72.82 -19.17 -66.56
N ILE A 194 72.22 -20.06 -67.35
CA ILE A 194 72.06 -21.49 -67.04
C ILE A 194 73.44 -22.14 -66.86
N ASP A 195 74.48 -21.63 -67.53
CA ASP A 195 75.85 -22.13 -67.39
C ASP A 195 76.42 -21.83 -66.00
N LYS A 196 76.05 -20.69 -65.40
CA LYS A 196 76.46 -20.34 -64.03
C LYS A 196 75.74 -21.16 -62.96
N ILE A 197 74.45 -21.49 -63.18
CA ILE A 197 73.66 -22.29 -62.24
C ILE A 197 74.09 -23.77 -62.25
N LEU A 198 74.39 -24.33 -63.43
CA LEU A 198 74.92 -25.69 -63.56
C LEU A 198 76.30 -25.83 -62.89
N LEU A 199 77.17 -24.81 -63.01
CA LEU A 199 78.50 -24.83 -62.41
C LEU A 199 78.48 -24.78 -60.86
N GLU A 200 77.46 -24.16 -60.26
CA GLU A 200 77.30 -24.11 -58.79
C GLU A 200 76.54 -25.33 -58.23
N ALA A 201 75.59 -25.88 -58.99
CA ALA A 201 74.88 -27.11 -58.63
C ALA A 201 75.79 -28.36 -58.67
N GLU A 202 76.79 -28.41 -59.57
CA GLU A 202 77.81 -29.46 -59.56
C GLU A 202 78.77 -29.37 -58.37
N LYS A 203 78.94 -28.18 -57.78
CA LYS A 203 79.77 -27.97 -56.57
C LYS A 203 79.05 -28.27 -55.26
N THR A 204 77.73 -28.33 -55.27
CA THR A 204 76.91 -28.52 -54.06
C THR A 204 76.05 -29.77 -54.21
N GLY A 205 76.70 -30.92 -54.43
CA GLY A 205 76.01 -32.19 -54.54
C GLY A 205 75.17 -32.49 -53.30
N ILE A 206 73.86 -32.30 -53.39
CA ILE A 206 72.84 -32.83 -52.47
C ILE A 206 71.55 -33.11 -53.27
N VAL A 207 71.08 -34.34 -53.09
CA VAL A 207 69.92 -35.01 -53.70
C VAL A 207 68.59 -34.44 -53.18
N PRO A 208 67.48 -34.45 -53.96
CA PRO A 208 66.23 -33.78 -53.59
C PRO A 208 65.50 -34.39 -52.39
N PHE A 209 64.87 -33.48 -51.66
CA PHE A 209 63.93 -33.68 -50.56
C PHE A 209 62.85 -34.74 -50.81
N ALA A 210 62.68 -35.63 -49.83
CA ALA A 210 61.37 -36.16 -49.46
C ALA A 210 61.24 -36.12 -47.92
N LYS A 211 60.54 -35.10 -47.40
CA LYS A 211 59.78 -35.18 -46.14
C LYS A 211 58.31 -35.34 -46.57
N LEU A 212 57.45 -36.09 -45.88
CA LEU A 212 56.98 -35.84 -44.51
C LEU A 212 56.22 -37.08 -43.97
N PRO A 213 56.17 -37.29 -42.64
CA PRO A 213 54.95 -37.68 -41.94
C PRO A 213 54.46 -36.48 -41.08
N GLY A 214 53.18 -36.31 -40.77
CA GLY A 214 52.21 -37.30 -40.31
C GLY A 214 51.93 -37.00 -38.84
#